data_AF-A0A524FTN5-F1
#
_entry.id   AF-A0A524FTN5-F1
#
_cell.length_a   1.000
_cell.length_b   1.000
_cell.length_c   1.000
_cell.angle_alpha   90.00
_cell.angle_beta   90.00
_cell.angle_gamma   90.00
#
_symmetry.space_group_name_H-M   'P 1'
#
loop_
_entity.id
_entity.type
_entity.pdbx_description
1 polymer ?
#
loop_
_entity_poly.entity_id
_entity_poly.type
_entity_poly.pdbx_seq_one_letter_code
_entity_poly.pdbx_strand_id
1 'polypeptide(L)'
;MEPNRRTYLRNNRNDLFEEEDLPKSDPDCCEEPSLQLRDGNRVCLNCGMIFQKEFVGNERRAYTIEEIQNRKRTEPRWRDFGPRTMLPNTKTDSKGKSIGAKEQALFSRLSKIQNSLISSIERNFWEAKPKLKMLCSKLNIPEYISDSAWKIYSVVAKKKLTMGRSINGFIAGALYAAIRVHDFPRLLDEVCEASLTPRRTVHRSLAMIIREVLPELNLKYQPITAEQLIFRFGNELELPMKIQKIAIEMLKQASQNGLKRTGKDPKGLAAACIYIAAKDGAIRKTQSAVADVAKITEVTLRSRAKQIKGKLK
;
A
#
# COMPACT_ATOMS: atom_id res chain seq x y z
N MET A 1 -21.68 -7.71 19.64
CA MET A 1 -21.47 -7.11 18.30
C MET A 1 -20.24 -6.23 18.39
N GLU A 2 -19.07 -6.79 18.13
CA GLU A 2 -17.80 -6.06 18.19
C GLU A 2 -17.40 -5.60 16.77
N PRO A 3 -17.02 -4.32 16.58
CA PRO A 3 -16.54 -3.85 15.30
C PRO A 3 -15.11 -4.31 15.08
N ASN A 4 -14.96 -5.10 14.02
CA ASN A 4 -13.73 -5.65 13.47
C ASN A 4 -12.73 -4.52 13.13
N ARG A 5 -11.80 -4.22 14.03
CA ARG A 5 -10.70 -3.25 13.78
C ARG A 5 -9.69 -3.89 12.84
N ARG A 6 -9.68 -3.43 11.58
CA ARG A 6 -8.60 -3.69 10.62
C ARG A 6 -7.28 -3.29 11.26
N THR A 7 -6.44 -4.29 11.50
CA THR A 7 -5.07 -4.14 11.96
C THR A 7 -4.26 -3.47 10.86
N TYR A 8 -4.04 -2.16 11.01
CA TYR A 8 -2.95 -1.50 10.32
C TYR A 8 -1.66 -2.20 10.74
N LEU A 9 -0.80 -2.53 9.76
CA LEU A 9 0.55 -3.03 9.97
C LEU A 9 1.35 -1.97 10.76
N ARG A 10 1.19 -1.98 12.08
CA ARG A 10 2.13 -1.38 13.00
C ARG A 10 3.39 -2.19 12.81
N ASN A 11 4.44 -1.55 12.31
CA ASN A 11 5.79 -2.07 12.49
C ASN A 11 5.97 -2.22 14.00
N ASN A 12 5.76 -3.43 14.52
CA ASN A 12 6.42 -3.87 15.74
C ASN A 12 7.91 -3.96 15.40
N ARG A 13 8.57 -2.81 15.32
CA ARG A 13 9.91 -2.70 15.86
C ARG A 13 9.69 -2.82 17.36
N ASN A 14 9.54 -4.06 17.81
CA ASN A 14 9.79 -4.36 19.20
C ASN A 14 11.22 -3.88 19.43
N ASP A 15 11.34 -2.95 20.36
CA ASP A 15 12.56 -2.44 20.92
C ASP A 15 13.44 -3.63 21.33
N LEU A 16 14.32 -4.04 20.42
CA LEU A 16 15.53 -4.78 20.74
C LEU A 16 16.54 -3.71 21.14
N PHE A 17 16.29 -3.07 22.28
CA PHE A 17 17.39 -2.50 23.05
C PHE A 17 17.94 -3.66 23.85
N GLU A 18 19.15 -4.04 23.51
CA GLU A 18 19.99 -4.92 24.30
C GLU A 18 19.95 -4.42 25.75
N GLU A 19 19.53 -5.28 26.67
CA GLU A 19 19.78 -5.12 28.10
C GLU A 19 21.30 -5.27 28.32
N GLU A 20 22.08 -4.29 27.89
CA GLU A 20 23.49 -4.18 28.24
C GLU A 20 23.60 -3.71 29.70
N ASP A 21 23.96 -4.66 30.57
CA ASP A 21 24.78 -4.51 31.78
C ASP A 21 24.59 -3.21 32.59
N LEU A 22 23.51 -3.16 33.37
CA LEU A 22 23.47 -2.31 34.57
C LEU A 22 24.19 -3.02 35.72
N PRO A 23 25.14 -2.37 36.42
CA PRO A 23 25.75 -2.93 37.61
C PRO A 23 24.68 -3.18 38.68
N LYS A 24 24.48 -4.44 39.06
CA LYS A 24 23.69 -4.85 40.22
C LYS A 24 24.39 -4.41 41.50
N SER A 25 24.19 -3.16 41.88
CA SER A 25 24.21 -2.78 43.29
C SER A 25 22.80 -2.26 43.57
N ASP A 26 21.92 -3.15 44.02
CA ASP A 26 20.57 -2.74 44.45
C ASP A 26 20.75 -1.76 45.61
N PRO A 27 20.30 -0.49 45.49
CA PRO A 27 20.23 0.37 46.66
C PRO A 27 19.06 -0.12 47.52
N ASP A 28 19.32 -0.41 48.80
CA ASP A 28 18.31 -0.85 49.77
C ASP A 28 17.12 0.13 49.81
N CYS A 29 16.03 -0.18 49.10
CA CYS A 29 14.72 0.46 49.34
C CYS A 29 13.87 -0.45 50.24
N CYS A 30 12.63 -0.03 50.51
CA CYS A 30 11.67 -0.78 51.32
C CYS A 30 11.28 -2.13 50.70
N GLU A 31 10.80 -3.04 51.54
CA GLU A 31 10.40 -4.42 51.21
C GLU A 31 9.34 -4.50 50.07
N GLU A 32 8.48 -3.48 49.93
CA GLU A 32 7.54 -3.34 48.81
C GLU A 32 7.69 -1.97 48.11
N PRO A 33 8.58 -1.82 47.12
CA PRO A 33 8.80 -0.54 46.43
C PRO A 33 7.69 -0.22 45.42
N SER A 34 7.05 0.94 45.58
CA SER A 34 6.02 1.47 44.67
C SER A 34 6.63 2.48 43.68
N LEU A 35 7.19 1.98 42.57
CA LEU A 35 7.88 2.82 41.59
C LEU A 35 6.92 3.66 40.73
N GLN A 36 7.11 4.98 40.71
CA GLN A 36 6.42 5.92 39.83
C GLN A 36 7.39 6.90 39.17
N LEU A 37 6.96 7.45 38.03
CA LEU A 37 7.70 8.48 37.30
C LEU A 37 7.35 9.86 37.85
N ARG A 38 8.33 10.58 38.41
CA ARG A 38 8.19 11.99 38.79
C ARG A 38 9.39 12.80 38.30
N ASP A 39 9.12 13.92 37.66
CA ASP A 39 10.12 14.89 37.19
C ASP A 39 11.28 14.28 36.36
N GLY A 40 10.97 13.24 35.58
CA GLY A 40 11.95 12.54 34.75
C GLY A 40 12.84 11.57 35.53
N ASN A 41 12.48 11.22 36.76
CA ASN A 41 13.15 10.23 37.58
C ASN A 41 12.20 9.09 37.94
N ARG A 42 12.75 7.89 38.07
CA ARG A 42 12.03 6.70 38.57
C ARG A 42 12.21 6.64 40.08
N VAL A 43 11.13 6.93 40.81
CA VAL A 43 11.15 7.15 42.26
C VAL A 43 10.18 6.18 42.93
N CYS A 44 10.58 5.58 44.06
CA CYS A 44 9.65 4.83 44.90
C CYS A 44 8.81 5.80 45.75
N LEU A 45 7.48 5.70 45.72
CA LEU A 45 6.61 6.55 46.54
C LEU A 45 6.67 6.21 48.04
N ASN A 46 6.95 4.95 48.37
CA ASN A 46 6.97 4.49 49.77
C ASN A 46 8.23 4.95 50.51
N CYS A 47 9.41 4.80 49.89
CA CYS A 47 10.71 5.10 50.52
C CYS A 47 11.32 6.44 50.02
N GLY A 48 10.79 7.04 48.95
CA GLY A 48 11.32 8.26 48.34
C GLY A 48 12.62 8.07 47.53
N MET A 49 13.13 6.83 47.44
CA MET A 49 14.40 6.54 46.78
C MET A 49 14.30 6.70 45.26
N ILE A 50 15.31 7.35 44.70
CA ILE A 50 15.45 7.58 43.27
C ILE A 50 16.41 6.52 42.72
N PHE A 51 15.89 5.62 41.89
CA PHE A 51 16.68 4.53 41.33
C PHE A 51 17.50 5.00 40.13
N GLN A 52 16.84 5.71 39.21
CA GLN A 52 17.48 6.21 38.00
C GLN A 52 16.75 7.43 37.44
N LYS A 53 17.49 8.26 36.73
CA LYS A 53 16.91 9.27 35.85
C LYS A 53 16.39 8.59 34.59
N GLU A 54 15.10 8.72 34.33
CA GLU A 54 14.51 8.16 33.13
C GLU A 54 14.71 9.14 31.98
N PHE A 55 15.64 8.81 31.09
CA PHE A 55 15.78 9.55 29.85
C PHE A 55 14.59 9.23 28.95
N VAL A 56 13.80 10.25 28.61
CA VAL A 56 12.81 10.12 27.55
C VAL A 56 13.57 9.91 26.24
N GLY A 57 13.67 8.66 25.79
CA GLY A 57 14.40 8.30 24.56
C GLY A 57 13.81 8.89 23.29
N ASN A 58 12.60 9.45 23.36
CA ASN A 58 11.99 10.16 22.24
C ASN A 58 12.39 11.64 22.28
N GLU A 59 13.03 12.09 21.20
CA GLU A 59 13.16 13.52 20.90
C GLU A 59 11.80 14.21 21.05
N ARG A 60 11.80 15.45 21.56
CA ARG A 60 10.58 16.28 21.62
C ARG A 60 9.86 16.17 20.29
N ARG A 61 8.61 15.68 20.28
CA ARG A 61 7.82 15.58 19.05
C ARG A 61 7.67 16.98 18.45
N ALA A 62 7.94 17.12 17.17
CA ALA A 62 7.56 18.31 16.42
C ALA A 62 6.10 18.11 16.02
N TYR A 63 5.23 19.02 16.44
CA TYR A 63 3.79 18.88 16.22
C TYR A 63 3.34 19.65 14.99
N THR A 64 4.13 20.63 14.55
CA THR A 64 3.86 21.44 13.36
C THR A 64 4.78 21.08 12.20
N ILE A 65 4.29 21.27 10.98
CA ILE A 65 5.06 21.02 9.75
C ILE A 65 6.31 21.92 9.69
N GLU A 66 6.19 23.14 10.20
CA GLU A 66 7.27 24.12 10.26
C GLU A 66 8.36 23.72 11.28
N GLU A 67 7.97 23.22 12.46
CA GLU A 67 8.93 22.66 13.42
C GLU A 67 9.66 21.45 12.84
N ILE A 68 8.95 20.56 12.13
CA ILE A 68 9.55 19.40 11.47
C ILE A 68 10.57 19.85 10.42
N GLN A 69 10.21 20.82 9.57
CA GLN A 69 11.12 21.34 8.54
C GLN A 69 12.35 22.04 9.16
N ASN A 70 12.15 22.76 10.27
CA ASN A 70 13.25 23.42 10.97
C ASN A 70 14.14 22.46 11.77
N ARG A 71 13.64 21.30 12.20
CA ARG A 71 14.42 20.26 12.89
C ARG A 71 15.15 19.29 11.96
N LYS A 72 14.64 19.07 10.74
CA LYS A 72 15.25 18.25 9.67
C LYS A 72 16.63 18.72 9.16
N ARG A 73 17.33 19.59 9.90
CA ARG A 73 18.60 20.24 9.51
C ARG A 73 19.81 19.31 9.63
N THR A 74 19.82 18.40 10.60
CA THR A 74 20.94 17.46 10.88
C THR A 74 20.62 16.01 10.58
N GLU A 75 19.37 15.70 10.22
CA GLU A 75 18.98 14.34 9.90
C GLU A 75 19.59 13.92 8.56
N PRO A 76 20.24 12.74 8.48
CA PRO A 76 20.71 12.22 7.20
C PRO A 76 19.52 12.09 6.24
N ARG A 77 19.63 12.72 5.06
CA ARG A 77 18.62 12.56 4.01
C ARG A 77 18.73 11.17 3.41
N TRP A 78 17.99 10.23 4.00
CA TRP A 78 17.83 8.89 3.46
C TRP A 78 17.11 8.94 2.11
N ARG A 79 17.34 7.93 1.27
CA ARG A 79 16.51 7.73 0.08
C ARG A 79 15.14 7.21 0.51
N ASP A 80 14.14 7.47 -0.33
CA ASP A 80 12.83 6.81 -0.25
C ASP A 80 12.92 5.28 -0.38
N PHE A 81 14.08 4.76 -0.76
CA PHE A 81 14.40 3.33 -0.82
C PHE A 81 15.80 3.05 -0.26
N GLY A 82 15.90 2.99 1.07
CA GLY A 82 17.06 2.43 1.75
C GLY A 82 18.06 3.43 2.34
N PRO A 83 19.00 2.94 3.17
CA PRO A 83 19.78 3.75 4.08
C PRO A 83 21.04 4.35 3.44
N ARG A 84 21.00 4.76 2.16
CA ARG A 84 22.16 5.40 1.52
C ARG A 84 21.90 6.88 1.33
N THR A 85 22.75 7.74 1.87
CA THR A 85 22.72 9.18 1.59
C THR A 85 23.21 9.45 0.17
N MET A 86 22.72 10.50 -0.47
CA MET A 86 23.18 10.91 -1.81
C MET A 86 23.71 12.32 -1.78
N LEU A 87 24.87 12.52 -2.38
CA LEU A 87 25.39 13.85 -2.66
C LEU A 87 24.55 14.47 -3.80
N PRO A 88 23.73 15.48 -3.51
CA PRO A 88 22.98 16.18 -4.54
C PRO A 88 23.94 17.01 -5.39
N ASN A 89 23.60 17.21 -6.67
CA ASN A 89 24.34 18.12 -7.54
C ASN A 89 23.79 19.56 -7.42
N THR A 90 23.57 20.02 -6.18
CA THR A 90 23.02 21.36 -5.89
C THR A 90 24.11 22.42 -5.92
N LYS A 91 23.73 23.64 -6.30
CA LYS A 91 24.63 24.81 -6.30
C LYS A 91 24.62 25.57 -4.98
N THR A 92 23.78 25.15 -4.04
CA THR A 92 23.56 25.79 -2.75
C THR A 92 23.92 24.82 -1.63
N ASP A 93 24.57 25.36 -0.60
CA ASP A 93 24.84 24.69 0.67
C ASP A 93 23.55 24.57 1.49
N SER A 94 23.58 23.76 2.56
CA SER A 94 22.49 23.57 3.52
C SER A 94 21.98 24.88 4.12
N LYS A 95 22.85 25.90 4.25
CA LYS A 95 22.50 27.26 4.71
C LYS A 95 21.96 28.18 3.59
N GLY A 96 21.74 27.66 2.38
CA GLY A 96 21.27 28.42 1.23
C GLY A 96 22.35 29.27 0.52
N LYS A 97 23.60 29.23 0.98
CA LYS A 97 24.71 29.96 0.36
C LYS A 97 25.13 29.29 -0.96
N SER A 98 25.45 30.08 -1.98
CA SER A 98 25.99 29.56 -3.24
C SER A 98 27.38 28.95 -3.03
N ILE A 99 27.58 27.73 -3.52
CA ILE A 99 28.86 27.00 -3.46
C ILE A 99 29.80 27.56 -4.54
N GLY A 100 31.10 27.69 -4.24
CA GLY A 100 32.09 28.19 -5.20
C GLY A 100 32.28 27.23 -6.40
N ALA A 101 32.70 27.73 -7.56
CA ALA A 101 32.85 26.90 -8.77
C ALA A 101 33.78 25.68 -8.59
N LYS A 102 34.87 25.85 -7.81
CA LYS A 102 35.82 24.76 -7.48
C LYS A 102 35.16 23.65 -6.66
N GLU A 103 34.39 24.03 -5.64
CA GLU A 103 33.65 23.10 -4.78
C GLU A 103 32.52 22.41 -5.54
N GLN A 104 31.80 23.13 -6.42
CA GLN A 104 30.80 22.52 -7.29
C GLN A 104 31.41 21.42 -8.19
N ALA A 105 32.60 21.67 -8.75
CA ALA A 105 33.31 20.67 -9.54
C ALA A 105 33.75 19.46 -8.70
N LEU A 106 34.21 19.68 -7.46
CA LEU A 106 34.53 18.63 -6.51
C LEU A 106 33.29 17.77 -6.20
N PHE A 107 32.18 18.39 -5.80
CA PHE A 107 30.94 17.67 -5.47
C PHE A 107 30.36 16.94 -6.67
N SER A 108 30.43 17.53 -7.86
CA SER A 108 30.05 16.84 -9.09
C SER A 108 30.90 15.58 -9.34
N ARG A 109 32.23 15.67 -9.11
CA ARG A 109 33.14 14.52 -9.22
C ARG A 109 32.84 13.46 -8.17
N LEU A 110 32.63 13.85 -6.92
CA LEU A 110 32.26 12.94 -5.82
C LEU A 110 30.91 12.27 -6.06
N SER A 111 29.91 13.01 -6.56
CA SER A 111 28.60 12.46 -6.92
C SER A 111 28.72 11.44 -8.06
N LYS A 112 29.58 11.69 -9.07
CA LYS A 112 29.88 10.70 -10.12
C LYS A 112 30.48 9.42 -9.55
N ILE A 113 31.50 9.53 -8.68
CA ILE A 113 32.13 8.39 -8.01
C ILE A 113 31.11 7.64 -7.13
N GLN A 114 30.27 8.37 -6.40
CA GLN A 114 29.25 7.78 -5.56
C GLN A 114 28.21 6.99 -6.38
N ASN A 115 27.83 7.51 -7.55
CA ASN A 115 26.89 6.88 -8.47
C ASN A 115 27.49 5.64 -9.16
N SER A 116 28.79 5.59 -9.40
CA SER A 116 29.44 4.40 -9.96
C SER A 116 29.49 3.22 -8.98
N LEU A 117 29.43 3.48 -7.68
CA LEU A 117 29.40 2.45 -6.63
C LEU A 117 28.01 1.85 -6.39
N ILE A 118 27.00 2.22 -7.18
CA ILE A 118 25.62 1.77 -6.98
C ILE A 118 25.44 0.32 -7.44
N SER A 119 24.96 -0.52 -6.52
CA SER A 119 24.64 -1.92 -6.81
C SER A 119 23.54 -2.06 -7.86
N SER A 120 23.50 -3.18 -8.57
CA SER A 120 22.46 -3.46 -9.57
C SER A 120 21.04 -3.42 -8.99
N ILE A 121 20.87 -3.85 -7.73
CA ILE A 121 19.58 -3.79 -7.03
C ILE A 121 19.16 -2.35 -6.70
N GLU A 122 20.10 -1.51 -6.30
CA GLU A 122 19.84 -0.10 -5.99
C GLU A 122 19.48 0.69 -7.26
N ARG A 123 20.17 0.41 -8.38
CA ARG A 123 19.79 0.97 -9.70
C ARG A 123 18.36 0.57 -10.07
N ASN A 124 17.98 -0.68 -9.83
CA ASN A 124 16.62 -1.15 -10.07
C ASN A 124 15.60 -0.39 -9.20
N PHE A 125 15.88 -0.20 -7.91
CA PHE A 125 14.99 0.57 -7.03
C PHE A 125 14.88 2.05 -7.44
N TRP A 126 15.97 2.64 -7.93
CA TRP A 126 15.99 4.01 -8.46
C TRP A 126 15.05 4.18 -9.64
N GLU A 127 15.01 3.21 -10.53
CA GLU A 127 14.07 3.23 -11.65
C GLU A 127 12.63 2.94 -11.21
N ALA A 128 12.44 2.02 -10.26
CA ALA A 128 11.12 1.49 -9.93
C ALA A 128 10.29 2.36 -8.98
N LYS A 129 10.90 2.96 -7.94
CA LYS A 129 10.15 3.72 -6.92
C LYS A 129 9.38 4.91 -7.51
N PRO A 130 9.97 5.77 -8.37
CA PRO A 130 9.25 6.89 -8.97
C PRO A 130 8.10 6.42 -9.88
N LYS A 131 8.32 5.35 -10.65
CA LYS A 131 7.31 4.76 -11.53
C LYS A 131 6.13 4.18 -10.73
N LEU A 132 6.40 3.50 -9.62
CA LEU A 132 5.36 3.01 -8.71
C LEU A 132 4.56 4.19 -8.13
N LYS A 133 5.23 5.24 -7.64
CA LYS A 133 4.57 6.44 -7.08
C LYS A 133 3.69 7.13 -8.12
N MET A 134 4.18 7.29 -9.35
CA MET A 134 3.40 7.83 -10.47
C MET A 134 2.17 6.97 -10.76
N LEU A 135 2.31 5.64 -10.78
CA LEU A 135 1.21 4.71 -11.04
C LEU A 135 0.15 4.77 -9.93
N CYS A 136 0.57 4.83 -8.66
CA CYS A 136 -0.34 4.99 -7.52
C CYS A 136 -1.10 6.32 -7.58
N SER A 137 -0.42 7.40 -7.94
CA SER A 137 -1.04 8.73 -8.10
C SER A 137 -2.05 8.74 -9.24
N LYS A 138 -1.75 8.12 -10.39
CA LYS A 138 -2.70 8.03 -11.52
C LYS A 138 -3.99 7.27 -11.17
N LEU A 139 -3.90 6.27 -10.30
CA LEU A 139 -5.02 5.41 -9.91
C LEU A 139 -5.71 5.86 -8.61
N ASN A 140 -5.26 6.97 -8.00
CA ASN A 140 -5.68 7.46 -6.69
C ASN A 140 -5.65 6.37 -5.61
N ILE A 141 -4.54 5.63 -5.55
CA ILE A 141 -4.33 4.54 -4.60
C ILE A 141 -3.82 5.10 -3.27
N PRO A 142 -4.39 4.69 -2.12
CA PRO A 142 -3.91 5.09 -0.80
C PRO A 142 -2.46 4.70 -0.51
N GLU A 143 -1.78 5.50 0.32
CA GLU A 143 -0.36 5.32 0.63
C GLU A 143 -0.04 3.95 1.25
N TYR A 144 -0.90 3.42 2.13
CA TYR A 144 -0.71 2.11 2.76
C TYR A 144 -0.66 0.94 1.75
N ILE A 145 -1.40 1.04 0.63
CA ILE A 145 -1.33 0.06 -0.46
C ILE A 145 -0.03 0.26 -1.24
N SER A 146 0.38 1.51 -1.46
CA SER A 146 1.64 1.83 -2.14
C SER A 146 2.87 1.32 -1.41
N ASP A 147 2.86 1.38 -0.07
CA ASP A 147 3.93 0.84 0.78
C ASP A 147 3.97 -0.68 0.75
N SER A 148 2.79 -1.31 0.77
CA SER A 148 2.67 -2.76 0.62
C SER A 148 3.17 -3.22 -0.76
N ALA A 149 2.83 -2.48 -1.83
CA ALA A 149 3.33 -2.73 -3.18
C ALA A 149 4.85 -2.58 -3.24
N TRP A 150 5.41 -1.57 -2.56
CA TRP A 150 6.85 -1.38 -2.48
C TRP A 150 7.54 -2.51 -1.72
N LYS A 151 6.96 -2.97 -0.61
CA LYS A 151 7.48 -4.13 0.15
C LYS A 151 7.50 -5.38 -0.71
N ILE A 152 6.41 -5.67 -1.44
CA ILE A 152 6.33 -6.80 -2.38
C ILE A 152 7.42 -6.66 -3.47
N TYR A 153 7.52 -5.49 -4.10
CA TYR A 153 8.53 -5.23 -5.15
C TYR A 153 9.97 -5.37 -4.62
N SER A 154 10.23 -4.95 -3.39
CA SER A 154 11.56 -5.05 -2.77
C SER A 154 12.03 -6.50 -2.66
N VAL A 155 11.12 -7.43 -2.35
CA VAL A 155 11.40 -8.87 -2.30
C VAL A 155 11.61 -9.43 -3.71
N VAL A 156 10.80 -9.01 -4.69
CA VAL A 156 10.99 -9.39 -6.12
C VAL A 156 12.41 -9.06 -6.59
N ALA A 157 12.89 -7.85 -6.30
CA ALA A 157 14.21 -7.40 -6.71
C ALA A 157 15.33 -8.14 -5.97
N LYS A 158 15.17 -8.41 -4.65
CA LYS A 158 16.11 -9.21 -3.86
C LYS A 158 16.27 -10.63 -4.42
N LYS A 159 15.18 -11.22 -4.92
CA LYS A 159 15.16 -12.52 -5.60
C LYS A 159 15.65 -12.50 -7.05
N LYS A 160 16.05 -11.33 -7.58
CA LYS A 160 16.49 -11.16 -8.97
C LYS A 160 15.45 -11.59 -10.02
N LEU A 161 14.16 -11.62 -9.69
CA LEU A 161 13.10 -12.01 -10.63
C LEU A 161 12.91 -11.02 -11.79
N THR A 162 13.38 -9.79 -11.59
CA THR A 162 13.37 -8.71 -12.58
C THR A 162 14.43 -8.87 -13.68
N MET A 163 15.42 -9.74 -13.51
CA MET A 163 16.51 -9.89 -14.49
C MET A 163 15.99 -10.51 -15.80
N GLY A 164 16.28 -9.86 -16.93
CA GLY A 164 15.81 -10.29 -18.27
C GLY A 164 14.31 -10.08 -18.53
N ARG A 165 13.62 -9.29 -17.69
CA ARG A 165 12.17 -9.06 -17.78
C ARG A 165 11.85 -7.58 -17.59
N SER A 166 10.65 -7.18 -18.00
CA SER A 166 10.20 -5.79 -17.87
C SER A 166 10.00 -5.41 -16.40
N ILE A 167 10.75 -4.38 -15.95
CA ILE A 167 10.59 -3.74 -14.65
C ILE A 167 9.17 -3.20 -14.49
N ASN A 168 8.63 -2.53 -15.52
CA ASN A 168 7.27 -1.98 -15.50
C ASN A 168 6.21 -3.07 -15.27
N GLY A 169 6.42 -4.27 -15.82
CA GLY A 169 5.55 -5.42 -15.57
C GLY A 169 5.51 -5.80 -14.09
N PHE A 170 6.67 -5.91 -13.44
CA PHE A 170 6.73 -6.24 -12.01
C PHE A 170 6.20 -5.11 -11.11
N ILE A 171 6.37 -3.84 -11.49
CA ILE A 171 5.78 -2.71 -10.77
C ILE A 171 4.25 -2.81 -10.80
N ALA A 172 3.67 -2.98 -12.00
CA ALA A 172 2.22 -3.13 -12.17
C ALA A 172 1.69 -4.39 -11.46
N GLY A 173 2.42 -5.51 -11.55
CA GLY A 173 2.09 -6.77 -10.88
C GLY A 173 2.14 -6.66 -9.36
N ALA A 174 3.17 -6.00 -8.79
CA ALA A 174 3.31 -5.80 -7.36
C ALA A 174 2.23 -4.86 -6.81
N LEU A 175 1.90 -3.80 -7.55
CA LEU A 175 0.80 -2.92 -7.20
C LEU A 175 -0.54 -3.66 -7.21
N TYR A 176 -0.81 -4.45 -8.26
CA TYR A 176 -2.05 -5.21 -8.33
C TYR A 176 -2.13 -6.29 -7.25
N ALA A 177 -1.02 -6.96 -6.92
CA ALA A 177 -0.96 -7.88 -5.80
C ALA A 177 -1.29 -7.18 -4.47
N ALA A 178 -0.73 -5.99 -4.21
CA ALA A 178 -1.04 -5.20 -3.02
C ALA A 178 -2.51 -4.77 -2.95
N ILE A 179 -3.08 -4.31 -4.07
CA ILE A 179 -4.52 -4.01 -4.19
C ILE A 179 -5.36 -5.23 -3.78
N ARG A 180 -4.94 -6.43 -4.18
CA ARG A 180 -5.65 -7.66 -3.87
C ARG A 180 -5.47 -8.17 -2.45
N VAL A 181 -4.35 -7.86 -1.81
CA VAL A 181 -4.14 -8.13 -0.37
C VAL A 181 -5.01 -7.21 0.50
N HIS A 182 -5.27 -5.99 0.02
CA HIS A 182 -6.05 -4.97 0.73
C HIS A 182 -7.53 -4.91 0.34
N ASP A 183 -8.02 -5.89 -0.43
CA ASP A 183 -9.43 -5.94 -0.90
C ASP A 183 -9.93 -4.65 -1.57
N PHE A 184 -9.07 -3.98 -2.35
CA PHE A 184 -9.44 -2.74 -3.04
C PHE A 184 -10.03 -3.03 -4.44
N PRO A 185 -11.20 -2.44 -4.83
CA PRO A 185 -11.94 -2.81 -6.04
C PRO A 185 -11.34 -2.22 -7.33
N ARG A 186 -10.12 -2.62 -7.70
CA ARG A 186 -9.49 -2.26 -8.98
C ARG A 186 -9.31 -3.44 -9.90
N LEU A 187 -9.50 -3.19 -11.18
CA LEU A 187 -9.40 -4.18 -12.24
C LEU A 187 -7.96 -4.23 -12.74
N LEU A 188 -7.51 -5.43 -13.15
CA LEU A 188 -6.19 -5.59 -13.74
C LEU A 188 -6.00 -4.74 -14.99
N ASP A 189 -7.05 -4.62 -15.81
CA ASP A 189 -7.02 -3.86 -17.06
C ASP A 189 -6.76 -2.37 -16.83
N GLU A 190 -7.29 -1.79 -15.75
CA GLU A 190 -7.03 -0.39 -15.37
C GLU A 190 -5.57 -0.17 -14.98
N VAL A 191 -4.97 -1.11 -14.26
CA VAL A 191 -3.55 -1.05 -13.91
C VAL A 191 -2.68 -1.21 -15.16
N CYS A 192 -3.08 -2.07 -16.09
CA CYS A 192 -2.38 -2.25 -17.36
C CYS A 192 -2.41 -0.98 -18.23
N GLU A 193 -3.58 -0.34 -18.34
CA GLU A 193 -3.74 0.94 -19.05
C GLU A 193 -2.92 2.05 -18.40
N ALA A 194 -3.00 2.21 -17.08
CA ALA A 194 -2.27 3.25 -16.36
C ALA A 194 -0.73 3.06 -16.41
N SER A 195 -0.27 1.81 -16.49
CA SER A 195 1.15 1.46 -16.59
C SER A 195 1.66 1.34 -18.03
N LEU A 196 0.80 1.51 -19.05
CA LEU A 196 1.14 1.34 -20.47
C LEU A 196 1.84 0.00 -20.75
N THR A 197 1.50 -1.04 -20.00
CA THR A 197 2.16 -2.34 -20.07
C THR A 197 1.17 -3.40 -20.56
N PRO A 198 1.56 -4.26 -21.52
CA PRO A 198 0.64 -5.25 -22.06
C PRO A 198 0.19 -6.23 -20.98
N ARG A 199 -1.11 -6.56 -21.00
CA ARG A 199 -1.77 -7.45 -20.03
C ARG A 199 -1.05 -8.78 -19.83
N ARG A 200 -0.51 -9.38 -20.90
CA ARG A 200 0.25 -10.64 -20.84
C ARG A 200 1.50 -10.54 -19.94
N THR A 201 2.21 -9.41 -20.01
CA THR A 201 3.43 -9.17 -19.22
C THR A 201 3.10 -8.94 -17.75
N VAL A 202 2.04 -8.18 -17.46
CA VAL A 202 1.55 -7.96 -16.09
C VAL A 202 1.04 -9.26 -15.49
N HIS A 203 0.30 -10.07 -16.24
CA HIS A 203 -0.20 -11.36 -15.76
C HIS A 203 0.94 -12.35 -15.45
N ARG A 204 1.96 -12.43 -16.31
CA ARG A 204 3.12 -13.30 -16.08
C ARG A 204 3.90 -12.89 -14.82
N SER A 205 4.14 -11.59 -14.65
CA SER A 205 4.82 -11.05 -13.46
C SER A 205 4.00 -11.25 -12.19
N LEU A 206 2.70 -10.98 -12.23
CA LEU A 206 1.77 -11.23 -11.14
C LEU A 206 1.79 -12.70 -10.71
N ALA A 207 1.78 -13.65 -11.66
CA ALA A 207 1.82 -15.08 -11.34
C ALA A 207 3.09 -15.48 -10.57
N MET A 208 4.24 -14.91 -10.91
CA MET A 208 5.50 -15.14 -10.18
C MET A 208 5.46 -14.52 -8.78
N ILE A 209 4.93 -13.30 -8.65
CA ILE A 209 4.77 -12.63 -7.35
C ILE A 209 3.88 -13.46 -6.42
N ILE A 210 2.75 -13.95 -6.93
CA ILE A 210 1.80 -14.74 -6.13
C ILE A 210 2.44 -16.06 -5.66
N ARG A 211 3.22 -16.72 -6.52
CA ARG A 211 3.84 -18.02 -6.20
C ARG A 211 5.06 -17.91 -5.31
N GLU A 212 5.92 -16.92 -5.57
CA GLU A 212 7.26 -16.87 -4.97
C GLU A 212 7.40 -15.82 -3.88
N VAL A 213 6.62 -14.73 -3.90
CA VAL A 213 6.85 -13.55 -3.03
C VAL A 213 5.79 -13.44 -1.94
N LEU A 214 4.50 -13.62 -2.28
CA LEU A 214 3.43 -13.51 -1.29
C LEU A 214 3.54 -14.52 -0.12
N PRO A 215 3.91 -15.79 -0.34
CA PRO A 215 4.07 -16.75 0.74
C PRO A 215 5.15 -16.34 1.75
N GLU A 216 6.27 -15.79 1.29
CA GLU A 216 7.35 -15.33 2.18
C GLU A 216 6.94 -14.14 3.05
N LEU A 217 6.06 -13.30 2.52
CA LEU A 217 5.52 -12.15 3.26
C LEU A 217 4.32 -12.52 4.12
N ASN A 218 3.90 -13.79 4.14
CA ASN A 218 2.66 -14.27 4.78
C ASN A 218 1.41 -13.48 4.34
N LEU A 219 1.40 -13.02 3.08
CA LEU A 219 0.28 -12.28 2.50
C LEU A 219 -0.60 -13.20 1.67
N LYS A 220 -1.93 -13.06 1.81
CA LYS A 220 -2.90 -13.86 1.07
C LYS A 220 -3.44 -13.07 -0.12
N TYR A 221 -3.38 -13.68 -1.30
CA TYR A 221 -4.00 -13.12 -2.51
C TYR A 221 -5.49 -13.48 -2.55
N GLN A 222 -6.37 -12.48 -2.56
CA GLN A 222 -7.81 -12.69 -2.67
C GLN A 222 -8.27 -12.56 -4.15
N PRO A 223 -9.14 -13.45 -4.65
CA PRO A 223 -9.74 -13.34 -5.98
C PRO A 223 -10.81 -12.23 -6.01
N ILE A 224 -11.09 -11.65 -7.18
CA ILE A 224 -11.99 -10.48 -7.27
C ILE A 224 -13.43 -10.94 -7.10
N THR A 225 -14.18 -10.25 -6.23
CA THR A 225 -15.59 -10.56 -5.98
C THR A 225 -16.48 -9.57 -6.72
N ALA A 226 -17.60 -10.07 -7.26
CA ALA A 226 -18.57 -9.23 -7.96
C ALA A 226 -19.22 -8.18 -7.02
N GLU A 227 -19.33 -8.48 -5.73
CA GLU A 227 -19.95 -7.62 -4.72
C GLU A 227 -19.23 -6.27 -4.56
N GLN A 228 -17.90 -6.29 -4.53
CA GLN A 228 -17.08 -5.07 -4.46
C GLN A 228 -17.21 -4.23 -5.74
N LEU A 229 -17.35 -4.88 -6.89
CA LEU A 229 -17.52 -4.21 -8.18
C LEU A 229 -18.89 -3.57 -8.32
N ILE A 230 -19.95 -4.12 -7.69
CA ILE A 230 -21.29 -3.54 -7.75
C ILE A 230 -21.29 -2.12 -7.17
N PHE A 231 -20.70 -1.91 -6.00
CA PHE A 231 -20.64 -0.57 -5.40
C PHE A 231 -19.82 0.40 -6.24
N ARG A 232 -18.68 -0.06 -6.78
CA ARG A 232 -17.80 0.79 -7.57
C ARG A 232 -18.46 1.23 -8.88
N PHE A 233 -18.97 0.28 -9.67
CA PHE A 233 -19.68 0.56 -10.91
C PHE A 233 -20.97 1.35 -10.66
N GLY A 234 -21.66 1.07 -9.55
CA GLY A 234 -22.83 1.83 -9.11
C GLY A 234 -22.51 3.31 -8.88
N ASN A 235 -21.36 3.60 -8.25
CA ASN A 235 -20.90 4.98 -8.05
C ASN A 235 -20.46 5.65 -9.35
N GLU A 236 -19.76 4.95 -10.24
CA GLU A 236 -19.38 5.46 -11.57
C GLU A 236 -20.62 5.74 -12.46
N LEU A 237 -21.71 4.99 -12.26
CA LEU A 237 -22.99 5.20 -12.94
C LEU A 237 -23.92 6.17 -12.21
N GLU A 238 -23.49 6.79 -11.10
CA GLU A 238 -24.28 7.71 -10.28
C GLU A 238 -25.61 7.10 -9.79
N LEU A 239 -25.62 5.80 -9.50
CA LEU A 239 -26.79 5.10 -9.00
C LEU A 239 -26.93 5.28 -7.48
N PRO A 240 -28.15 5.51 -6.97
CA PRO A 240 -28.38 5.63 -5.54
C PRO A 240 -28.06 4.33 -4.81
N MET A 241 -27.56 4.46 -3.58
CA MET A 241 -27.16 3.33 -2.72
C MET A 241 -28.28 2.27 -2.56
N LYS A 242 -29.55 2.68 -2.61
CA LYS A 242 -30.71 1.76 -2.57
C LYS A 242 -30.67 0.73 -3.71
N ILE A 243 -30.41 1.18 -4.94
CA ILE A 243 -30.33 0.30 -6.12
C ILE A 243 -29.09 -0.61 -6.04
N GLN A 244 -27.97 -0.08 -5.55
CA GLN A 244 -26.74 -0.87 -5.37
C GLN A 244 -26.94 -2.01 -4.35
N LYS A 245 -27.66 -1.76 -3.26
CA LYS A 245 -28.02 -2.79 -2.27
C LYS A 245 -28.91 -3.87 -2.87
N ILE A 246 -29.94 -3.49 -3.62
CA ILE A 246 -30.82 -4.42 -4.33
C ILE A 246 -30.00 -5.30 -5.29
N ALA A 247 -29.08 -4.72 -6.06
CA ALA A 247 -28.22 -5.49 -6.97
C ALA A 247 -27.37 -6.56 -6.24
N ILE A 248 -26.91 -6.29 -5.02
CA ILE A 248 -26.17 -7.26 -4.19
C ILE A 248 -27.08 -8.35 -3.66
N GLU A 249 -28.27 -7.99 -3.17
CA GLU A 249 -29.26 -8.96 -2.71
C GLU A 249 -29.67 -9.90 -3.83
N MET A 250 -29.90 -9.37 -5.03
CA MET A 250 -30.16 -10.17 -6.24
C MET A 250 -29.00 -11.12 -6.56
N LEU A 251 -27.75 -10.66 -6.45
CA LEU A 251 -26.58 -11.52 -6.66
C LEU A 251 -26.51 -12.65 -5.62
N LYS A 252 -26.88 -12.38 -4.36
CA LYS A 252 -26.92 -13.37 -3.28
C LYS A 252 -28.05 -14.39 -3.51
N GLN A 253 -29.26 -13.93 -3.79
CA GLN A 253 -30.41 -14.78 -4.11
C GLN A 253 -30.15 -15.68 -5.32
N ALA A 254 -29.65 -15.10 -6.42
CA ALA A 254 -29.31 -15.90 -7.60
C ALA A 254 -28.26 -16.98 -7.29
N SER A 255 -27.29 -16.68 -6.41
CA SER A 255 -26.29 -17.65 -5.97
C SER A 255 -26.87 -18.76 -5.11
N GLN A 256 -27.81 -18.45 -4.22
CA GLN A 256 -28.53 -19.43 -3.40
C GLN A 256 -29.39 -20.34 -4.30
N ASN A 257 -29.98 -19.78 -5.35
CA ASN A 257 -30.80 -20.50 -6.33
C ASN A 257 -29.97 -21.26 -7.40
N GLY A 258 -28.69 -21.52 -7.10
CA GLY A 258 -27.81 -22.38 -7.91
C GLY A 258 -27.07 -21.68 -9.06
N LEU A 259 -26.94 -20.35 -9.05
CA LEU A 259 -26.04 -19.66 -9.98
C LEU A 259 -24.58 -19.99 -9.64
N LYS A 260 -23.94 -20.80 -10.48
CA LYS A 260 -22.49 -21.05 -10.40
C LYS A 260 -21.73 -19.73 -10.57
N ARG A 261 -21.06 -19.27 -9.51
CA ARG A 261 -20.15 -18.10 -9.52
C ARG A 261 -18.76 -18.46 -10.10
N THR A 262 -18.29 -19.68 -9.83
CA THR A 262 -16.98 -20.18 -10.28
C THR A 262 -16.90 -20.29 -11.80
N GLY A 263 -15.80 -19.82 -12.38
CA GLY A 263 -15.56 -19.86 -13.84
C GLY A 263 -16.29 -18.79 -14.64
N LYS A 264 -17.10 -17.94 -14.00
CA LYS A 264 -17.73 -16.78 -14.64
C LYS A 264 -16.95 -15.52 -14.31
N ASP A 265 -16.88 -14.60 -15.27
CA ASP A 265 -16.26 -13.30 -15.04
C ASP A 265 -17.09 -12.47 -14.04
N PRO A 266 -16.52 -12.13 -12.87
CA PRO A 266 -17.20 -11.34 -11.84
C PRO A 266 -17.60 -9.94 -12.32
N LYS A 267 -16.89 -9.34 -13.29
CA LYS A 267 -17.29 -8.05 -13.87
C LYS A 267 -18.66 -8.14 -14.53
N GLY A 268 -18.85 -9.17 -15.36
CA GLY A 268 -20.11 -9.42 -16.06
C GLY A 268 -21.27 -9.74 -15.13
N LEU A 269 -21.01 -10.42 -14.00
CA LEU A 269 -22.04 -10.66 -12.97
C LEU A 269 -22.45 -9.37 -12.28
N ALA A 270 -21.49 -8.54 -11.86
CA ALA A 270 -21.74 -7.26 -11.23
C ALA A 270 -22.54 -6.31 -12.14
N ALA A 271 -22.08 -6.17 -13.40
CA ALA A 271 -22.73 -5.34 -14.41
C ALA A 271 -24.17 -5.78 -14.69
N ALA A 272 -24.41 -7.09 -14.81
CA ALA A 272 -25.75 -7.62 -15.05
C ALA A 272 -26.70 -7.39 -13.87
N CYS A 273 -26.23 -7.57 -12.63
CA CYS A 273 -27.02 -7.25 -11.44
C CYS A 273 -27.40 -5.77 -11.37
N ILE A 274 -26.44 -4.87 -11.64
CA ILE A 274 -26.70 -3.42 -11.69
C ILE A 274 -27.72 -3.09 -12.76
N TYR A 275 -27.56 -3.63 -13.98
CA TYR A 275 -28.48 -3.37 -15.07
C TYR A 275 -29.91 -3.79 -14.75
N ILE A 276 -30.11 -4.97 -14.14
CA ILE A 276 -31.45 -5.43 -13.76
C ILE A 276 -32.02 -4.55 -12.65
N ALA A 277 -31.26 -4.27 -11.59
CA ALA A 277 -31.72 -3.43 -10.48
C ALA A 277 -32.04 -1.99 -10.92
N ALA A 278 -31.24 -1.42 -11.82
CA ALA A 278 -31.47 -0.08 -12.37
C ALA A 278 -32.64 -0.05 -13.38
N LYS A 279 -32.95 -1.17 -14.03
CA LYS A 279 -34.09 -1.26 -14.96
C LYS A 279 -35.43 -1.13 -14.23
N ASP A 280 -35.50 -1.66 -13.01
CA ASP A 280 -36.70 -1.66 -12.18
C ASP A 280 -36.82 -0.41 -11.30
N GLY A 281 -35.73 0.37 -11.16
CA GLY A 281 -35.71 1.64 -10.44
C GLY A 281 -36.11 2.86 -11.27
N ALA A 282 -36.19 4.02 -10.60
CA ALA A 282 -36.50 5.30 -11.24
C ALA A 282 -35.37 5.83 -12.14
N ILE A 283 -34.11 5.48 -11.84
CA ILE A 283 -32.93 5.91 -12.61
C ILE A 283 -32.50 4.77 -13.51
N ARG A 284 -32.97 4.81 -14.76
CA ARG A 284 -32.63 3.82 -15.79
C ARG A 284 -31.28 4.13 -16.43
N LYS A 285 -30.48 3.09 -16.65
CA LYS A 285 -29.21 3.16 -17.39
C LYS A 285 -29.28 2.24 -18.61
N THR A 286 -28.68 2.67 -19.72
CA THR A 286 -28.64 1.91 -20.97
C THR A 286 -27.66 0.73 -20.86
N GLN A 287 -27.83 -0.28 -21.72
CA GLN A 287 -26.91 -1.43 -21.76
C GLN A 287 -25.48 -1.00 -22.10
N SER A 288 -25.30 -0.09 -23.09
CA SER A 288 -24.00 0.47 -23.44
C SER A 288 -23.33 1.15 -22.25
N ALA A 289 -24.03 2.06 -21.54
CA ALA A 289 -23.42 2.77 -20.40
C ALA A 289 -22.91 1.81 -19.30
N VAL A 290 -23.66 0.75 -19.00
CA VAL A 290 -23.24 -0.25 -18.01
C VAL A 290 -22.10 -1.13 -18.54
N ALA A 291 -22.13 -1.47 -19.83
CA ALA A 291 -21.10 -2.28 -20.49
C ALA A 291 -19.75 -1.54 -20.56
N ASP A 292 -19.78 -0.24 -20.86
CA ASP A 292 -18.60 0.62 -20.96
C ASP A 292 -17.89 0.76 -19.60
N VAL A 293 -18.65 1.04 -18.53
CA VAL A 293 -18.13 1.11 -17.16
C VAL A 293 -17.49 -0.20 -16.71
N ALA A 294 -18.14 -1.33 -17.01
CA ALA A 294 -17.62 -2.65 -16.65
C ALA A 294 -16.50 -3.16 -17.57
N LYS A 295 -16.22 -2.45 -18.69
CA LYS A 295 -15.31 -2.87 -19.77
C LYS A 295 -15.65 -4.26 -20.32
N ILE A 296 -16.91 -4.49 -20.62
CA ILE A 296 -17.43 -5.73 -21.21
C ILE A 296 -18.26 -5.41 -22.46
N THR A 297 -18.56 -6.42 -23.29
CA THR A 297 -19.43 -6.21 -24.45
C THR A 297 -20.91 -6.31 -24.06
N GLU A 298 -21.79 -5.59 -24.75
CA GLU A 298 -23.25 -5.64 -24.50
C GLU A 298 -23.81 -7.07 -24.59
N VAL A 299 -23.27 -7.89 -25.50
CA VAL A 299 -23.67 -9.30 -25.67
C VAL A 299 -23.40 -10.09 -24.39
N THR A 300 -22.25 -9.87 -23.76
CA THR A 300 -21.92 -10.53 -22.48
C THR A 300 -22.84 -10.06 -21.36
N LEU A 301 -23.14 -8.76 -21.28
CA LEU A 301 -24.09 -8.20 -20.33
C LEU A 301 -25.47 -8.86 -20.47
N ARG A 302 -25.98 -8.96 -21.70
CA ARG A 302 -27.30 -9.56 -22.00
C ARG A 302 -27.35 -11.04 -21.66
N SER A 303 -26.31 -11.80 -21.99
CA SER A 303 -26.18 -13.22 -21.65
C SER A 303 -26.20 -13.43 -20.13
N ARG A 304 -25.45 -12.63 -19.37
CA ARG A 304 -25.41 -12.73 -17.90
C ARG A 304 -26.72 -12.29 -17.26
N ALA A 305 -27.33 -11.22 -17.76
CA ALA A 305 -28.64 -10.76 -17.27
C ALA A 305 -29.73 -11.83 -17.45
N LYS A 306 -29.76 -12.52 -18.61
CA LYS A 306 -30.69 -13.64 -18.85
C LYS A 306 -30.48 -14.78 -17.85
N GLN A 307 -29.22 -15.12 -17.56
CA GLN A 307 -28.88 -16.18 -16.59
C GLN A 307 -29.33 -15.83 -15.16
N ILE A 308 -29.09 -14.60 -14.73
CA ILE A 308 -29.49 -14.13 -13.40
C ILE A 308 -31.01 -14.10 -13.27
N LYS A 309 -31.70 -13.53 -14.27
CA LYS A 309 -33.18 -13.49 -14.28
C LYS A 309 -33.82 -14.87 -14.23
N GLY A 310 -33.22 -15.86 -14.89
CA GLY A 310 -33.70 -17.25 -14.84
C GLY A 310 -33.56 -17.94 -13.48
N LYS A 311 -32.78 -17.37 -12.56
CA LYS A 311 -32.53 -17.91 -11.22
C LYS A 311 -33.15 -17.10 -10.08
N LEU A 312 -33.82 -16.00 -10.39
CA LEU A 312 -34.52 -15.15 -9.41
C LEU A 312 -36.02 -15.51 -9.26
N LYS A 313 -36.43 -16.67 -9.80
CA LYS A 313 -37.76 -17.22 -9.58
C LYS A 313 -37.82 -17.95 -8.25
#